data_AF-A0A4R9K963-F1
#
_entry.id   AF-A0A4R9K963-F1
#
_cell.length_a   1.000
_cell.length_b   1.000
_cell.length_c   1.000
_cell.angle_alpha   90.00
_cell.angle_beta   90.00
_cell.angle_gamma   90.00
#
_symmetry.space_group_name_H-M   'P 1'
#
loop_
_entity.id
_entity.type
_entity.pdbx_description
1 polymer ?
#
loop_
_entity_poly.entity_id
_entity_poly.type
_entity_poly.pdbx_seq_one_letter_code
_entity_poly.pdbx_strand_id
1 'polypeptide(L)'
;MKPSNNLQIIILSILISTSVINCSSDKGSDNSAIVALLAANQISNLPQPNTDTVSMIIGTDYFTLTDKLDCKEGVGGIGFLTADADQMPTLFIHNVDFSLNSGVSVTGGAGPFHVDIDTDPTTYAPTNTCPASILENTVTIYDLQVVNCGVSPFGGGATNTVSFRVRCVKD
;
A
#
# COMPACT_ATOMS: atom_id res chain seq x y z
N MET A 1 -27.00 60.64 -29.70
CA MET A 1 -28.24 60.58 -28.89
C MET A 1 -28.20 59.32 -28.04
N LYS A 2 -28.21 59.46 -26.71
CA LYS A 2 -28.70 58.46 -25.73
C LYS A 2 -30.18 58.83 -25.43
N PRO A 3 -31.08 58.00 -24.87
CA PRO A 3 -30.96 56.66 -24.25
C PRO A 3 -32.03 55.66 -24.81
N SER A 4 -32.14 54.38 -24.43
CA SER A 4 -32.66 53.89 -23.15
C SER A 4 -32.49 52.37 -23.00
N ASN A 5 -32.31 52.00 -21.73
CA ASN A 5 -32.21 50.68 -21.15
C ASN A 5 -33.47 49.85 -21.37
N ASN A 6 -33.31 48.55 -21.65
CA ASN A 6 -34.21 47.50 -21.14
C ASN A 6 -33.47 46.16 -21.07
N LEU A 7 -32.82 45.98 -19.92
CA LEU A 7 -32.71 44.78 -19.10
C LEU A 7 -33.41 43.51 -19.65
N GLN A 8 -32.63 42.56 -20.20
CA GLN A 8 -32.86 41.13 -19.99
C GLN A 8 -31.50 40.43 -19.91
N ILE A 9 -30.99 40.34 -18.69
CA ILE A 9 -29.84 39.54 -18.31
C ILE A 9 -30.33 38.09 -18.22
N ILE A 10 -30.02 37.25 -19.21
CA ILE A 10 -30.18 35.79 -19.09
C ILE A 10 -28.83 35.26 -18.62
N ILE A 11 -28.66 35.24 -17.31
CA ILE A 11 -27.60 34.49 -16.63
C ILE A 11 -27.94 33.01 -16.80
N LEU A 12 -27.25 32.32 -17.71
CA LEU A 12 -27.26 30.87 -17.78
C LEU A 12 -26.18 30.34 -16.83
N SER A 13 -26.50 30.37 -15.53
CA SER A 13 -25.75 29.68 -14.48
C SER A 13 -25.91 28.18 -14.64
N ILE A 14 -24.98 27.53 -15.34
CA ILE A 14 -24.81 26.08 -15.23
C ILE A 14 -24.10 25.84 -13.90
N LEU A 15 -24.90 25.57 -12.87
CA LEU A 15 -24.50 24.92 -11.64
C LEU A 15 -23.81 23.61 -12.01
N ILE A 16 -22.49 23.59 -11.98
CA ILE A 16 -21.74 22.35 -11.81
C ILE A 16 -21.95 21.98 -10.35
N SER A 17 -22.94 21.13 -10.11
CA SER A 17 -23.18 20.48 -8.85
C SER A 17 -21.89 19.79 -8.42
N THR A 18 -21.25 20.36 -7.41
CA THR A 18 -20.29 19.64 -6.60
C THR A 18 -21.01 18.46 -5.98
N SER A 19 -20.71 17.25 -6.46
CA SER A 19 -20.97 16.04 -5.68
C SER A 19 -20.07 16.07 -4.46
N VAL A 20 -20.48 16.81 -3.44
CA VAL A 20 -20.06 16.56 -2.06
C VAL A 20 -20.60 15.17 -1.71
N ILE A 21 -19.75 14.16 -1.91
CA ILE A 21 -20.03 12.84 -1.38
C ILE A 21 -20.03 13.00 0.13
N ASN A 22 -21.18 12.66 0.68
CA ASN A 22 -21.53 12.66 2.08
C ASN A 22 -20.47 11.87 2.87
N CYS A 23 -19.58 12.55 3.60
CA CYS A 23 -18.83 11.94 4.71
C CYS A 23 -19.84 11.68 5.84
N SER A 24 -20.58 10.59 5.70
CA SER A 24 -21.32 9.96 6.78
C SER A 24 -20.33 9.07 7.53
N SER A 25 -20.11 9.37 8.80
CA SER A 25 -19.37 8.53 9.72
C SER A 25 -20.08 7.19 9.90
N ASP A 26 -19.65 6.17 9.18
CA ASP A 26 -19.90 4.78 9.52
C ASP A 26 -18.57 4.02 9.52
N LYS A 27 -18.26 3.42 10.66
CA LYS A 27 -17.09 2.56 10.86
C LYS A 27 -17.35 1.24 10.14
N GLY A 28 -16.69 1.01 9.01
CA GLY A 28 -16.71 -0.28 8.33
C GLY A 28 -16.08 -0.29 6.94
N SER A 29 -14.76 -0.48 6.90
CA SER A 29 -13.97 -0.98 5.76
C SER A 29 -14.04 -0.20 4.43
N ASP A 30 -13.08 0.72 4.27
CA ASP A 30 -12.73 1.40 3.00
C ASP A 30 -12.13 0.45 1.93
N ASN A 31 -12.26 -0.87 2.07
CA ASN A 31 -11.62 -1.86 1.19
C ASN A 31 -12.33 -2.01 -0.16
N SER A 32 -13.55 -1.44 -0.32
CA SER A 32 -14.36 -1.56 -1.53
C SER A 32 -13.66 -0.99 -2.78
N ALA A 33 -12.88 0.09 -2.62
CA ALA A 33 -12.10 0.65 -3.71
C ALA A 33 -10.94 -0.27 -4.13
N ILE A 34 -10.25 -0.88 -3.17
CA ILE A 34 -9.13 -1.80 -3.45
C ILE A 34 -9.64 -3.07 -4.13
N VAL A 35 -10.77 -3.62 -3.65
CA VAL A 35 -11.42 -4.79 -4.27
C VAL A 35 -11.85 -4.48 -5.71
N ALA A 36 -12.35 -3.27 -5.99
CA ALA A 36 -12.68 -2.86 -7.35
C ALA A 36 -11.45 -2.70 -8.26
N LEU A 37 -10.32 -2.18 -7.75
CA LEU A 37 -9.06 -2.11 -8.51
C LEU A 37 -8.47 -3.49 -8.79
N LEU A 38 -8.57 -4.42 -7.82
CA LEU A 38 -8.13 -5.82 -7.97
C LEU A 38 -8.87 -6.50 -9.13
N ALA A 39 -10.19 -6.35 -9.19
CA ALA A 39 -11.01 -6.91 -10.26
C ALA A 39 -10.63 -6.37 -11.66
N ALA A 40 -10.03 -5.19 -11.73
CA ALA A 40 -9.59 -4.57 -12.98
C ALA A 40 -8.13 -4.93 -13.38
N ASN A 41 -7.34 -5.60 -12.54
CA ASN A 41 -5.91 -5.89 -12.77
C ASN A 41 -5.06 -4.66 -13.12
N GLN A 42 -5.40 -3.46 -12.60
CA GLN A 42 -4.72 -2.19 -12.92
C GLN A 42 -4.08 -1.54 -11.69
N ILE A 43 -3.57 -2.31 -10.74
CA ILE A 43 -2.91 -1.71 -9.57
C ILE A 43 -1.57 -1.13 -10.00
N SER A 44 -1.50 0.19 -10.14
CA SER A 44 -0.26 0.96 -10.26
C SER A 44 0.15 1.56 -8.92
N ASN A 45 -0.82 1.82 -8.04
CA ASN A 45 -0.59 2.31 -6.69
C ASN A 45 -1.60 1.71 -5.70
N LEU A 46 -1.13 1.36 -4.50
CA LEU A 46 -1.95 0.96 -3.38
C LEU A 46 -2.36 2.21 -2.59
N PRO A 47 -3.60 2.29 -2.09
CA PRO A 47 -3.98 3.35 -1.17
C PRO A 47 -3.01 3.43 0.00
N GLN A 48 -2.79 4.66 0.49
CA GLN A 48 -1.93 4.86 1.63
C GLN A 48 -2.56 4.20 2.86
N PRO A 49 -1.87 3.25 3.52
CA PRO A 49 -2.35 2.67 4.75
C PRO A 49 -2.25 3.68 5.89
N ASN A 50 -2.93 3.40 7.01
CA ASN A 50 -2.74 4.18 8.23
C ASN A 50 -1.28 4.10 8.71
N THR A 51 -0.88 5.03 9.58
CA THR A 51 0.46 4.94 10.19
C THR A 51 0.56 3.70 11.06
N ASP A 52 1.71 3.03 11.00
CA ASP A 52 1.99 1.74 11.63
C ASP A 52 1.03 0.64 11.15
N THR A 53 0.78 0.58 9.84
CA THR A 53 0.02 -0.51 9.22
C THR A 53 0.56 -0.88 7.83
N VAL A 54 0.18 -2.08 7.37
CA VAL A 54 0.45 -2.57 6.01
C VAL A 54 -0.86 -2.88 5.31
N SER A 55 -1.00 -2.44 4.06
CA SER A 55 -1.96 -2.99 3.11
C SER A 55 -1.24 -4.00 2.22
N MET A 56 -1.69 -5.25 2.19
CA MET A 56 -1.05 -6.31 1.42
C MET A 56 -2.07 -7.09 0.59
N ILE A 57 -1.67 -7.50 -0.60
CA ILE A 57 -2.46 -8.31 -1.51
C ILE A 57 -1.60 -9.48 -1.91
N ILE A 58 -2.08 -10.70 -1.68
CA ILE A 58 -1.44 -11.94 -2.15
C ILE A 58 -2.41 -12.60 -3.12
N GLY A 59 -2.06 -12.64 -4.40
CA GLY A 59 -2.98 -13.02 -5.46
C GLY A 59 -4.21 -12.12 -5.49
N THR A 60 -5.36 -12.65 -5.09
CA THR A 60 -6.63 -11.92 -5.02
C THR A 60 -7.01 -11.49 -3.60
N ASP A 61 -6.30 -12.00 -2.59
CA ASP A 61 -6.69 -11.84 -1.20
C ASP A 61 -6.05 -10.57 -0.64
N TYR A 62 -6.87 -9.76 0.03
CA TYR A 62 -6.44 -8.51 0.65
C TYR A 62 -6.32 -8.68 2.17
N PHE A 63 -5.21 -8.20 2.71
CA PHE A 63 -4.86 -8.25 4.12
C PHE A 63 -4.49 -6.87 4.63
N THR A 64 -4.84 -6.60 5.88
CA THR A 64 -4.36 -5.44 6.62
C THR A 64 -3.57 -5.95 7.84
N LEU A 65 -2.28 -5.63 7.89
CA LEU A 65 -1.42 -5.96 9.02
C LEU A 65 -1.36 -4.74 9.93
N THR A 66 -1.70 -4.92 11.20
CA THR A 66 -1.88 -3.81 12.16
C THR A 66 -1.05 -3.96 13.41
N ASP A 67 -0.38 -5.10 13.59
CA ASP A 67 0.53 -5.31 14.71
C ASP A 67 1.97 -5.05 14.25
N LYS A 68 2.52 -3.90 14.63
CA LYS A 68 3.89 -3.50 14.30
C LYS A 68 4.87 -4.14 15.28
N LEU A 69 5.84 -4.89 14.77
CA LEU A 69 6.98 -5.34 15.56
C LEU A 69 8.10 -4.31 15.56
N ASP A 70 8.52 -3.91 14.35
CA ASP A 70 9.70 -3.07 14.14
C ASP A 70 9.54 -2.19 12.90
N CYS A 71 10.17 -1.03 12.91
CA CYS A 71 10.39 -0.16 11.76
C CYS A 71 11.76 0.50 11.89
N LYS A 72 12.82 -0.30 11.71
CA LYS A 72 14.22 0.05 11.99
C LYS A 72 15.09 -0.06 10.75
N GLU A 73 16.18 0.69 10.77
CA GLU A 73 17.25 0.54 9.79
C GLU A 73 18.09 -0.72 10.07
N GLY A 74 18.67 -1.30 9.02
CA GLY A 74 19.56 -2.46 9.09
C GLY A 74 18.82 -3.79 9.23
N VAL A 75 19.47 -4.74 9.90
CA VAL A 75 19.06 -6.16 9.94
C VAL A 75 17.67 -6.36 10.58
N GLY A 76 17.33 -5.53 11.57
CA GLY A 76 16.02 -5.59 12.25
C GLY A 76 14.87 -5.24 11.31
N GLY A 77 15.07 -4.26 10.43
CA GLY A 77 14.16 -3.98 9.33
C GLY A 77 12.75 -3.59 9.76
N ILE A 78 11.77 -3.94 8.93
CA ILE A 78 10.36 -3.66 9.12
C ILE A 78 9.61 -4.99 9.31
N GLY A 79 8.79 -5.10 10.35
CA GLY A 79 8.05 -6.32 10.67
C GLY A 79 6.61 -6.03 11.08
N PHE A 80 5.66 -6.74 10.46
CA PHE A 80 4.23 -6.60 10.72
C PHE A 80 3.49 -7.94 10.72
N LEU A 81 2.51 -8.08 11.61
CA LEU A 81 1.58 -9.19 11.68
C LEU A 81 0.13 -8.71 11.58
N THR A 82 -0.77 -9.68 11.37
CA THR A 82 -2.20 -9.44 11.60
C THR A 82 -2.46 -9.15 13.09
N ALA A 83 -3.61 -8.56 13.41
CA ALA A 83 -3.97 -8.20 14.80
C ALA A 83 -4.04 -9.40 15.76
N ASP A 84 -4.22 -10.60 15.21
CA ASP A 84 -4.11 -11.85 15.95
C ASP A 84 -2.73 -12.43 15.60
N ALA A 85 -1.75 -12.31 16.49
CA ALA A 85 -0.36 -12.68 16.22
C ALA A 85 -0.18 -14.17 15.85
N ASP A 86 -1.15 -15.03 16.20
CA ASP A 86 -1.18 -16.44 15.80
C ASP A 86 -1.72 -16.62 14.36
N GLN A 87 -2.18 -15.56 13.70
CA GLN A 87 -2.73 -15.56 12.35
C GLN A 87 -1.77 -14.97 11.31
N MET A 88 -1.70 -15.71 10.20
CA MET A 88 -0.98 -15.35 8.99
C MET A 88 -1.87 -14.50 8.05
N PRO A 89 -1.31 -13.65 7.18
CA PRO A 89 0.11 -13.57 6.84
C PRO A 89 0.92 -12.57 7.67
N THR A 90 2.24 -12.74 7.66
CA THR A 90 3.22 -11.76 8.16
C THR A 90 3.92 -11.05 7.00
N LEU A 91 4.55 -9.91 7.29
CA LEU A 91 5.48 -9.26 6.37
C LEU A 91 6.74 -8.86 7.13
N PHE A 92 7.89 -9.32 6.65
CA PHE A 92 9.20 -8.89 7.10
C PHE A 92 10.01 -8.32 5.94
N ILE A 93 10.65 -7.17 6.16
CA ILE A 93 11.58 -6.53 5.24
C ILE A 93 12.88 -6.30 5.99
N HIS A 94 13.91 -7.09 5.69
CA HIS A 94 15.21 -7.05 6.34
C HIS A 94 16.20 -6.14 5.60
N ASN A 95 17.25 -5.71 6.30
CA ASN A 95 18.34 -4.91 5.75
C ASN A 95 17.82 -3.63 5.07
N VAL A 96 16.89 -2.97 5.74
CA VAL A 96 16.29 -1.71 5.27
C VAL A 96 17.32 -0.58 5.42
N ASP A 97 17.40 0.30 4.44
CA ASP A 97 18.27 1.48 4.43
C ASP A 97 17.41 2.74 4.31
N PHE A 98 17.29 3.50 5.40
CA PHE A 98 16.48 4.71 5.43
C PHE A 98 17.19 5.92 4.82
N SER A 99 18.47 5.80 4.44
CA SER A 99 19.16 6.85 3.68
C SER A 99 18.72 6.90 2.22
N LEU A 100 18.17 5.80 1.70
CA LEU A 100 17.69 5.72 0.32
C LEU A 100 16.33 6.38 0.16
N ASN A 101 16.13 7.06 -0.97
CA ASN A 101 14.86 7.70 -1.34
C ASN A 101 14.32 7.23 -2.70
N SER A 102 15.12 6.47 -3.46
CA SER A 102 14.78 6.01 -4.80
C SER A 102 15.67 4.84 -5.21
N GLY A 103 15.28 4.10 -6.25
CA GLY A 103 16.08 2.99 -6.78
C GLY A 103 16.13 1.77 -5.85
N VAL A 104 15.21 1.70 -4.88
CA VAL A 104 15.09 0.55 -3.98
C VAL A 104 14.41 -0.60 -4.72
N SER A 105 14.85 -1.81 -4.41
CA SER A 105 14.20 -3.03 -4.88
C SER A 105 14.23 -4.06 -3.78
N VAL A 106 13.17 -4.86 -3.70
CA VAL A 106 13.07 -5.98 -2.77
C VAL A 106 13.47 -7.28 -3.45
N THR A 107 14.05 -8.21 -2.69
CA THR A 107 14.48 -9.53 -3.17
C THR A 107 14.09 -10.63 -2.21
N GLY A 108 14.01 -11.87 -2.69
CA GLY A 108 14.01 -13.05 -1.81
C GLY A 108 15.43 -13.44 -1.41
N GLY A 109 15.57 -14.10 -0.26
CA GLY A 109 16.87 -14.58 0.24
C GLY A 109 17.80 -13.47 0.72
N ALA A 110 19.12 -13.64 0.63
CA ALA A 110 20.07 -12.67 1.18
C ALA A 110 20.20 -11.40 0.31
N GLY A 111 20.21 -10.22 0.93
CA GLY A 111 20.43 -8.94 0.25
C GLY A 111 19.86 -7.75 1.02
N PRO A 112 20.08 -6.52 0.51
CA PRO A 112 19.39 -5.33 1.01
C PRO A 112 17.90 -5.42 0.68
N PHE A 113 17.03 -4.97 1.59
CA PHE A 113 15.56 -5.04 1.43
C PHE A 113 15.06 -6.44 1.07
N HIS A 114 15.58 -7.44 1.77
CA HIS A 114 15.13 -8.82 1.65
C HIS A 114 13.74 -8.97 2.25
N VAL A 115 12.80 -9.59 1.53
CA VAL A 115 11.41 -9.75 1.97
C VAL A 115 11.06 -11.21 2.21
N ASP A 116 10.47 -11.47 3.37
CA ASP A 116 9.80 -12.72 3.73
C ASP A 116 8.33 -12.46 4.02
N ILE A 117 7.44 -13.29 3.47
CA ILE A 117 6.00 -13.24 3.69
C ILE A 117 5.57 -14.62 4.18
N ASP A 118 5.33 -14.79 5.46
CA ASP A 118 4.83 -16.06 5.97
C ASP A 118 3.31 -16.14 5.78
N THR A 119 2.84 -17.26 5.25
CA THR A 119 1.43 -17.63 5.13
C THR A 119 1.22 -19.00 5.76
N ASP A 120 -0.02 -19.37 6.10
CA ASP A 120 -0.31 -20.77 6.47
C ASP A 120 -0.66 -21.56 5.19
N PRO A 121 0.10 -22.58 4.76
CA PRO A 121 1.21 -23.27 5.46
C PRO A 121 2.62 -22.97 4.93
N THR A 122 2.83 -21.88 4.17
CA THR A 122 4.08 -21.65 3.43
C THR A 122 4.62 -20.23 3.53
N THR A 123 5.93 -20.05 3.36
CA THR A 123 6.57 -18.74 3.24
C THR A 123 6.77 -18.38 1.77
N TYR A 124 6.26 -17.23 1.34
CA TYR A 124 6.52 -16.67 0.03
C TYR A 124 7.71 -15.72 0.07
N ALA A 125 8.52 -15.78 -0.99
CA ALA A 125 9.59 -14.80 -1.25
C ALA A 125 9.55 -14.36 -2.72
N PRO A 126 10.03 -13.15 -3.04
CA PRO A 126 10.15 -12.69 -4.43
C PRO A 126 10.93 -13.66 -5.33
N THR A 127 10.38 -14.00 -6.49
CA THR A 127 11.04 -14.87 -7.50
C THR A 127 12.17 -14.16 -8.24
N ASN A 128 12.12 -12.84 -8.26
CA ASN A 128 13.05 -11.94 -8.90
C ASN A 128 13.14 -10.65 -8.08
N THR A 129 14.11 -9.82 -8.38
CA THR A 129 14.17 -8.45 -7.86
C THR A 129 12.93 -7.69 -8.28
N CYS A 130 12.22 -7.11 -7.31
CA CYS A 130 11.00 -6.35 -7.53
C CYS A 130 11.24 -4.88 -7.17
N PRO A 131 10.96 -3.93 -8.08
CA PRO A 131 11.09 -2.52 -7.77
C PRO A 131 10.21 -2.12 -6.58
N ALA A 132 10.77 -1.31 -5.69
CA ALA A 132 10.06 -0.70 -4.59
C ALA A 132 10.08 0.83 -4.74
N SER A 133 8.95 1.46 -4.44
CA SER A 133 8.81 2.90 -4.42
C SER A 133 8.79 3.39 -2.98
N ILE A 134 9.69 4.33 -2.66
CA ILE A 134 9.62 5.09 -1.41
C ILE A 134 8.72 6.29 -1.66
N LEU A 135 7.57 6.31 -1.01
CA LEU A 135 6.55 7.35 -1.18
C LEU A 135 6.70 8.46 -0.13
N GLU A 136 7.27 8.12 1.03
CA GLU A 136 7.63 9.06 2.07
C GLU A 136 8.83 8.54 2.84
N ASN A 137 9.80 9.43 3.10
CA ASN A 137 10.95 9.15 3.93
C ASN A 137 11.33 10.42 4.69
N THR A 138 10.68 10.64 5.82
CA THR A 138 10.95 11.78 6.71
C THR A 138 11.77 11.34 7.91
N VAL A 139 12.02 12.25 8.85
CA VAL A 139 12.71 11.90 10.10
C VAL A 139 11.94 10.84 10.89
N THR A 140 10.61 10.85 10.83
CA THR A 140 9.76 9.99 11.66
C THR A 140 8.97 8.97 10.87
N ILE A 141 8.71 9.17 9.59
CA ILE A 141 7.85 8.27 8.79
C ILE A 141 8.65 7.64 7.65
N TYR A 142 8.38 6.36 7.43
CA TYR A 142 8.79 5.63 6.24
C TYR A 142 7.56 5.00 5.57
N ASP A 143 7.41 5.21 4.26
CA ASP A 143 6.32 4.68 3.44
C ASP A 143 6.93 4.04 2.19
N LEU A 144 6.84 2.71 2.10
CA LEU A 144 7.41 1.92 1.03
C LEU A 144 6.33 1.05 0.39
N GLN A 145 6.38 0.96 -0.93
CA GLN A 145 5.43 0.21 -1.72
C GLN A 145 6.10 -0.71 -2.73
N VAL A 146 5.57 -1.92 -2.84
CA VAL A 146 5.86 -2.90 -3.90
C VAL A 146 4.56 -3.30 -4.58
N VAL A 147 4.57 -3.44 -5.90
CA VAL A 147 3.38 -3.73 -6.71
C VAL A 147 3.64 -4.86 -7.68
N ASN A 148 2.73 -5.83 -7.73
CA ASN A 148 2.71 -6.96 -8.64
C ASN A 148 4.04 -7.73 -8.71
N CYS A 149 4.70 -7.87 -7.56
CA CYS A 149 5.93 -8.64 -7.45
C CYS A 149 5.62 -10.14 -7.54
N GLY A 150 6.28 -10.87 -8.44
CA GLY A 150 6.15 -12.32 -8.51
C GLY A 150 6.76 -12.96 -7.26
N VAL A 151 6.04 -13.89 -6.64
CA VAL A 151 6.48 -14.63 -5.45
C VAL A 151 6.31 -16.14 -5.63
N SER A 152 7.18 -16.90 -5.00
CA SER A 152 7.10 -18.36 -4.96
C SER A 152 7.18 -18.87 -3.53
N PRO A 153 6.42 -19.92 -3.19
CA PRO A 153 6.51 -20.54 -1.88
C PRO A 153 7.84 -21.27 -1.72
N PHE A 154 8.42 -21.18 -0.53
CA PHE A 154 9.60 -21.95 -0.15
C PHE A 154 9.25 -23.45 -0.14
N GLY A 155 10.12 -24.27 -0.70
CA GLY A 155 9.89 -25.73 -0.82
C GLY A 155 9.03 -26.15 -2.03
N GLY A 156 8.62 -25.21 -2.89
CA GLY A 156 7.84 -25.48 -4.10
C GLY A 156 6.34 -25.36 -3.91
N GLY A 157 5.61 -25.07 -4.99
CA GLY A 157 4.17 -24.80 -4.96
C GLY A 157 3.75 -23.79 -6.03
N ALA A 158 2.50 -23.33 -5.97
CA ALA A 158 1.99 -22.36 -6.94
C ALA A 158 2.59 -20.97 -6.69
N THR A 159 3.20 -20.40 -7.73
CA THR A 159 3.62 -18.99 -7.73
C THR A 159 2.42 -18.07 -7.62
N ASN A 160 2.62 -16.91 -7.00
CA ASN A 160 1.60 -15.89 -6.88
C ASN A 160 2.19 -14.51 -7.18
N THR A 161 1.38 -13.47 -7.07
CA THR A 161 1.84 -12.08 -7.03
C THR A 161 1.60 -11.50 -5.65
N VAL A 162 2.48 -10.60 -5.22
CA VAL A 162 2.27 -9.77 -4.03
C VAL A 162 2.34 -8.30 -4.39
N SER A 163 1.42 -7.52 -3.83
CA SER A 163 1.53 -6.07 -3.74
C SER A 163 1.40 -5.69 -2.28
N PHE A 164 2.28 -4.84 -1.76
CA PHE A 164 2.14 -4.31 -0.41
C PHE A 164 2.56 -2.85 -0.33
N ARG A 165 1.95 -2.13 0.60
CA ARG A 165 2.37 -0.79 1.02
C ARG A 165 2.47 -0.79 2.53
N VAL A 166 3.64 -0.48 3.05
CA VAL A 166 3.90 -0.33 4.48
C VAL A 166 4.12 1.14 4.78
N ARG A 167 3.47 1.62 5.84
CA ARG A 167 3.72 2.95 6.39
C ARG A 167 3.94 2.83 7.88
N CYS A 168 5.11 3.22 8.35
CA CYS A 168 5.47 3.08 9.76
C CYS A 168 6.22 4.30 10.31
N VAL A 169 6.11 4.48 11.62
CA VAL A 169 6.97 5.38 12.39
C VAL A 169 8.30 4.67 12.61
N LYS A 170 9.40 5.33 12.24
CA LYS A 170 10.76 4.84 12.46
C LYS A 170 11.08 4.77 13.94
N ASP A 171 11.72 3.68 14.36
CA ASP A 171 12.17 3.47 15.74
C ASP A 171 13.61 3.97 15.98
#